data_AF-A0A1Y4CG81-F1
#
_entry.id   AF-A0A1Y4CG81-F1
#
_cell.length_a   1.000
_cell.length_b   1.000
_cell.length_c   1.000
_cell.angle_alpha   90.00
_cell.angle_beta   90.00
_cell.angle_gamma   90.00
#
_symmetry.space_group_name_H-M   'P 1'
#
loop_
_entity.id
_entity.type
_entity.pdbx_description
1 polymer ?
#
loop_
_entity_poly.entity_id
_entity_poly.type
_entity_poly.pdbx_seq_one_letter_code
_entity_poly.pdbx_strand_id
1 'polypeptide(L)'
;MYLSKRISLTRNRQLGALCWALILSAGLCARFFPVRGLPFPVRIAVAVLLGAAGVVVVCTTLGLFTEKGDERSAENERRTNAALFTLFFLAMGAGLFLLKDGRTVLIGKGELLVIFSSVCLAKDLLFLAYERWSG
;
A
#
# COMPACT_ATOMS: atom_id res chain seq x y z
N MET A 1 18.99 -29.73 6.89
CA MET A 1 18.82 -28.44 7.59
C MET A 1 18.37 -27.43 6.53
N TYR A 2 17.06 -27.18 6.43
CA TYR A 2 16.46 -26.37 5.37
C TYR A 2 16.93 -24.92 5.51
N LEU A 3 17.85 -24.50 4.64
CA LEU A 3 18.16 -23.09 4.42
C LEU A 3 16.84 -22.38 4.09
N SER A 4 16.37 -21.60 5.06
CA SER A 4 15.22 -20.72 4.93
C SER A 4 15.38 -19.93 3.65
N LYS A 5 14.52 -20.21 2.67
CA LYS A 5 14.48 -19.59 1.35
C LYS A 5 14.00 -18.16 1.56
N ARG A 6 14.89 -17.28 2.06
CA ARG A 6 14.60 -15.87 2.30
C ARG A 6 14.13 -15.27 0.99
N ILE A 7 13.05 -14.50 1.05
CA ILE A 7 12.50 -13.82 -0.11
C ILE A 7 13.37 -12.58 -0.33
N SER A 8 13.83 -12.39 -1.57
CA SER A 8 14.59 -11.20 -1.94
C SER A 8 13.78 -9.94 -1.64
N LEU A 9 14.45 -8.86 -1.26
CA LEU A 9 13.81 -7.62 -0.82
C LEU A 9 12.91 -7.02 -1.92
N THR A 10 13.37 -7.10 -3.18
CA THR A 10 12.58 -6.90 -4.43
C THR A 10 11.23 -7.62 -4.40
N ARG A 11 11.26 -8.94 -4.18
CA ARG A 11 10.11 -9.83 -4.31
C ARG A 11 9.14 -9.64 -3.15
N ASN A 12 9.65 -9.31 -1.97
CA ASN A 12 8.84 -8.91 -0.82
C ASN A 12 8.06 -7.60 -1.10
N ARG A 13 8.73 -6.61 -1.71
CA ARG A 13 8.11 -5.34 -2.11
C ARG A 13 7.11 -5.49 -3.27
N GLN A 14 7.37 -6.38 -4.22
CA GLN A 14 6.41 -6.73 -5.28
C GLN A 14 5.15 -7.38 -4.71
N LEU A 15 5.28 -8.31 -3.76
CA LEU A 15 4.13 -8.91 -3.08
C LEU A 15 3.34 -7.88 -2.28
N GLY A 16 4.02 -6.99 -1.56
CA GLY A 16 3.39 -5.84 -0.89
C GLY A 16 2.60 -4.97 -1.86
N ALA A 17 3.21 -4.54 -2.98
CA ALA A 17 2.57 -3.74 -4.00
C ALA A 17 1.34 -4.44 -4.61
N LEU A 18 1.42 -5.74 -4.92
CA LEU A 18 0.31 -6.51 -5.47
C LEU A 18 -0.85 -6.63 -4.47
N CYS A 19 -0.55 -6.89 -3.20
CA CYS A 19 -1.58 -6.95 -2.16
C CYS A 19 -2.24 -5.59 -1.93
N TRP A 20 -1.46 -4.50 -1.89
CA TRP A 20 -2.01 -3.15 -1.80
C TRP A 20 -2.82 -2.76 -3.02
N ALA A 21 -2.42 -3.17 -4.23
CA ALA A 21 -3.17 -2.95 -5.46
C ALA A 21 -4.53 -3.67 -5.40
N LEU A 22 -4.53 -4.91 -4.91
CA LEU A 22 -5.76 -5.68 -4.73
C LEU A 22 -6.68 -5.02 -3.69
N ILE A 23 -6.17 -4.61 -2.54
CA ILE A 23 -6.95 -3.90 -1.51
C ILE A 23 -7.51 -2.57 -2.04
N LEU A 24 -6.69 -1.79 -2.75
CA LEU A 24 -7.10 -0.52 -3.35
C LEU A 24 -8.19 -0.73 -4.42
N SER A 25 -8.00 -1.71 -5.31
CA SER A 25 -9.00 -2.05 -6.33
C SER A 25 -10.32 -2.51 -5.70
N ALA A 26 -10.26 -3.33 -4.65
CA ALA A 26 -11.45 -3.78 -3.94
C ALA A 26 -12.16 -2.61 -3.23
N GLY A 27 -11.39 -1.69 -2.62
CA GLY A 27 -11.92 -0.47 -2.01
C GLY A 27 -12.59 0.47 -3.00
N LEU A 28 -12.00 0.64 -4.20
CA LEU A 28 -12.59 1.43 -5.29
C LEU A 28 -13.83 0.75 -5.87
N CYS A 29 -13.77 -0.56 -6.13
CA CYS A 29 -14.90 -1.35 -6.63
C CYS A 29 -16.07 -1.36 -5.64
N ALA A 30 -15.81 -1.43 -4.33
CA ALA A 30 -16.86 -1.37 -3.31
C ALA A 30 -17.62 -0.03 -3.30
N ARG A 31 -17.04 1.03 -3.89
CA ARG A 31 -17.67 2.34 -4.04
C ARG A 31 -18.71 2.36 -5.17
N PHE A 32 -18.52 1.53 -6.20
CA PHE A 32 -19.45 1.39 -7.33
C PHE A 32 -20.39 0.19 -7.20
N PHE A 33 -19.94 -0.88 -6.55
CA PHE A 33 -20.71 -2.11 -6.33
C PHE A 33 -20.93 -2.34 -4.84
N PRO A 34 -22.15 -2.13 -4.32
CA PRO A 34 -22.44 -2.36 -2.91
C PRO A 34 -22.35 -3.86 -2.60
N VAL A 35 -21.26 -4.26 -1.95
CA VAL A 35 -20.97 -5.65 -1.53
C VAL A 35 -22.08 -6.24 -0.65
N ARG A 36 -22.92 -5.39 -0.04
CA ARG A 36 -24.10 -5.80 0.74
C ARG A 36 -25.18 -6.50 -0.10
N GLY A 37 -25.25 -6.23 -1.40
CA GLY A 37 -26.20 -6.85 -2.34
C GLY A 37 -25.73 -8.19 -2.91
N LEU A 38 -24.50 -8.62 -2.61
CA LEU A 38 -23.97 -9.90 -3.11
C LEU A 38 -24.47 -11.09 -2.27
N PRO A 39 -24.57 -12.29 -2.88
CA PRO A 39 -24.87 -13.52 -2.15
C PRO A 39 -23.90 -13.71 -0.98
N PHE A 40 -24.42 -14.15 0.17
CA PHE A 40 -23.63 -14.43 1.37
C PHE A 40 -22.32 -15.21 1.13
N PRO A 41 -22.28 -16.30 0.33
CA PRO A 41 -21.03 -17.02 0.06
C PRO A 41 -19.97 -16.15 -0.65
N VAL A 42 -20.40 -15.28 -1.57
CA VAL A 42 -19.49 -14.36 -2.28
C VAL A 42 -18.92 -13.32 -1.32
N ARG A 43 -19.73 -12.83 -0.37
CA ARG A 43 -19.28 -11.89 0.66
C ARG A 43 -18.22 -12.50 1.58
N ILE A 44 -18.40 -13.77 1.96
CA ILE A 44 -17.39 -14.50 2.75
C ILE A 44 -16.11 -14.68 1.96
N ALA A 45 -16.19 -15.11 0.69
CA ALA A 45 -15.02 -15.30 -0.15
C ALA A 45 -14.19 -14.01 -0.28
N VAL A 46 -14.84 -12.88 -0.53
CA VAL A 46 -14.18 -11.56 -0.60
C VAL A 46 -13.56 -11.18 0.75
N ALA A 47 -14.26 -11.39 1.86
CA ALA A 47 -13.75 -11.09 3.19
C ALA A 47 -12.51 -11.92 3.54
N VAL A 48 -12.52 -13.22 3.22
CA VAL A 48 -11.38 -14.13 3.42
C VAL A 48 -10.20 -13.72 2.55
N LEU A 49 -10.43 -13.39 1.27
CA LEU A 49 -9.39 -12.94 0.34
C LEU A 49 -8.72 -11.65 0.83
N LEU A 50 -9.51 -10.64 1.21
CA LEU A 50 -8.99 -9.37 1.73
C LEU A 50 -8.29 -9.55 3.08
N GLY A 51 -8.83 -10.41 3.95
CA GLY A 51 -8.18 -10.78 5.21
C GLY A 51 -6.81 -11.43 4.97
N ALA A 52 -6.73 -12.38 4.05
CA ALA A 52 -5.48 -13.03 3.67
C ALA A 52 -4.49 -12.02 3.06
N ALA A 53 -4.93 -11.13 2.17
CA ALA A 53 -4.11 -10.06 1.63
C ALA A 53 -3.57 -9.14 2.73
N GLY A 54 -4.39 -8.80 3.72
CA GLY A 54 -3.97 -8.03 4.90
C GLY A 54 -2.88 -8.75 5.72
N VAL A 55 -3.05 -10.05 5.97
CA VAL A 55 -2.03 -10.86 6.66
C VAL A 55 -0.73 -10.89 5.88
N VAL A 56 -0.78 -11.09 4.56
CA VAL A 56 0.40 -11.06 3.69
C VAL A 56 1.12 -9.73 3.79
N VAL A 57 0.39 -8.60 3.71
CA VAL A 57 0.95 -7.25 3.86
C VAL A 57 1.64 -7.08 5.21
N VAL A 58 1.04 -7.55 6.30
CA VAL A 58 1.64 -7.46 7.64
C VAL A 58 2.92 -8.28 7.70
N CYS A 59 2.90 -9.52 7.19
CA CYS A 59 4.07 -10.39 7.14
C CYS A 59 5.19 -9.81 6.27
N THR A 60 4.87 -9.20 5.12
CA THR A 60 5.84 -8.58 4.22
C THR A 60 6.43 -7.31 4.85
N THR A 61 5.60 -6.51 5.53
CA THR A 61 6.03 -5.25 6.17
C THR A 61 6.90 -5.49 7.41
N LEU A 62 6.58 -6.51 8.21
CA LEU A 62 7.37 -6.90 9.38
C LEU A 62 8.73 -7.52 9.03
N GLY A 63 8.98 -7.81 7.75
CA GLY A 63 10.27 -8.33 7.29
C GLY A 63 10.61 -9.73 7.82
N LEU A 64 9.63 -10.47 8.36
CA LEU A 64 9.83 -11.75 9.06
C LEU A 64 10.58 -12.80 8.22
N PHE A 65 10.48 -12.71 6.90
CA PHE A 65 11.14 -13.62 5.93
C PHE A 65 12.01 -12.89 4.90
N THR A 66 12.32 -11.61 5.15
CA THR A 66 13.06 -10.77 4.19
C THR A 66 14.55 -10.81 4.50
N GLU A 67 15.36 -10.90 3.45
CA GLU A 67 16.81 -10.76 3.56
C GLU A 67 17.18 -9.37 4.09
N LYS A 68 18.24 -9.25 4.91
CA LYS A 68 18.72 -7.94 5.38
C LYS A 68 19.10 -7.12 4.15
N GLY A 69 18.53 -5.94 4.01
CA GLY A 69 18.85 -5.05 2.90
C GLY A 69 20.30 -4.57 2.96
N ASP A 70 20.97 -4.59 1.81
CA ASP A 70 22.27 -3.95 1.60
C ASP A 70 22.17 -2.42 1.77
N GLU A 71 23.32 -1.74 1.88
CA GLU A 71 23.39 -0.27 2.00
C GLU A 71 22.60 0.45 0.89
N ARG A 72 22.57 -0.10 -0.33
CA ARG A 72 21.76 0.41 -1.45
C ARG A 72 20.26 0.37 -1.18
N SER A 73 19.77 -0.66 -0.49
CA SER A 73 18.35 -0.78 -0.13
C SER A 73 17.95 0.25 0.93
N ALA A 74 18.84 0.56 1.87
CA ALA A 74 18.62 1.61 2.87
C ALA A 74 18.58 3.01 2.22
N GLU A 75 19.47 3.28 1.26
CA GLU A 75 19.47 4.51 0.45
C GLU A 75 18.15 4.65 -0.34
N ASN A 76 17.70 3.59 -1.01
CA ASN A 76 16.42 3.58 -1.75
C ASN A 76 15.21 3.78 -0.82
N GLU A 77 15.23 3.23 0.38
CA GLU A 77 14.16 3.45 1.36
C GLU A 77 14.12 4.90 1.85
N ARG A 78 15.29 5.52 2.08
CA ARG A 78 15.36 6.97 2.42
C ARG A 78 14.81 7.83 1.29
N ARG A 79 15.20 7.57 0.03
CA ARG A 79 14.68 8.29 -1.15
C ARG A 79 13.18 8.12 -1.31
N THR A 80 12.68 6.90 -1.11
CA THR A 80 11.24 6.59 -1.15
C THR A 80 10.47 7.37 -0.09
N ASN A 81 10.95 7.37 1.16
CA ASN A 81 10.31 8.11 2.24
C ASN A 81 10.34 9.62 1.99
N ALA A 82 11.45 10.16 1.48
CA ALA A 82 11.57 11.56 1.11
C ALA A 82 10.56 11.93 -0.01
N ALA A 83 10.46 11.12 -1.05
CA ALA A 83 9.51 11.33 -2.14
C ALA A 83 8.04 11.30 -1.67
N LEU A 84 7.69 10.35 -0.79
CA LEU A 84 6.36 10.31 -0.18
C LEU A 84 6.08 11.54 0.68
N PHE A 85 7.05 11.99 1.46
CA PHE A 85 6.91 13.19 2.27
C PHE A 85 6.71 14.43 1.39
N THR A 86 7.48 14.56 0.30
CA THR A 86 7.29 15.66 -0.67
C THR A 86 5.93 15.60 -1.35
N LEU A 87 5.47 14.41 -1.77
CA LEU A 87 4.13 14.22 -2.35
C LEU A 87 3.03 14.59 -1.35
N PHE A 88 3.17 14.18 -0.09
CA PHE A 88 2.25 14.55 0.97
C PHE A 88 2.23 16.06 1.20
N PHE A 89 3.41 16.71 1.21
CA PHE A 89 3.52 18.15 1.37
C PHE A 89 2.87 18.92 0.21
N LEU A 90 3.03 18.43 -1.01
CA LEU A 90 2.41 19.01 -2.21
C LEU A 90 0.89 18.83 -2.20
N ALA A 91 0.41 17.65 -1.77
CA ALA A 91 -1.02 17.39 -1.60
C ALA A 91 -1.64 18.29 -0.50
N MET A 92 -0.93 18.47 0.62
CA MET A 92 -1.29 19.42 1.67
C MET A 92 -1.36 20.86 1.15
N GLY A 93 -0.33 21.31 0.41
CA GLY A 93 -0.32 22.64 -0.19
C GLY A 93 -1.47 22.87 -1.18
N ALA A 94 -1.75 21.89 -2.04
CA ALA A 94 -2.91 21.91 -2.91
C ALA A 94 -4.23 21.94 -2.13
N GLY A 95 -4.32 21.18 -1.04
CA GLY A 95 -5.45 21.19 -0.12
C GLY A 95 -5.70 22.57 0.47
N LEU A 96 -4.67 23.21 1.03
CA LEU A 96 -4.77 24.57 1.58
C LEU A 96 -5.14 25.61 0.51
N PHE A 97 -4.67 25.45 -0.72
CA PHE A 97 -5.02 26.36 -1.82
C PHE A 97 -6.46 26.19 -2.31
N LEU A 98 -6.96 24.96 -2.35
CA LEU A 98 -8.28 24.63 -2.93
C LEU A 98 -9.42 24.67 -1.88
N LEU A 99 -9.11 24.41 -0.61
CA LEU A 99 -10.10 24.43 0.47
C LEU A 99 -10.28 25.86 0.95
N LYS A 100 -11.47 26.42 0.71
CA LYS A 100 -11.87 27.71 1.30
C LYS A 100 -11.94 27.62 2.82
N ASP A 101 -11.59 28.72 3.49
CA ASP A 101 -11.66 28.87 4.94
C ASP A 101 -13.01 28.39 5.50
N GLY A 102 -12.94 27.60 6.58
CA GLY A 102 -14.12 27.10 7.29
C GLY A 102 -14.75 25.82 6.74
N ARG A 103 -14.23 25.21 5.66
CA ARG A 103 -14.71 23.90 5.21
C ARG A 103 -14.10 22.76 6.04
N THR A 104 -14.95 22.00 6.72
CA THR A 104 -14.58 20.74 7.34
C THR A 104 -14.55 19.61 6.31
N VAL A 105 -13.40 18.95 6.18
CA VAL A 105 -13.27 17.75 5.33
C VAL A 105 -13.62 16.53 6.18
N LEU A 106 -14.79 15.95 5.93
CA LEU A 106 -15.21 14.69 6.55
C LEU A 106 -14.65 13.53 5.73
N ILE A 107 -13.74 12.76 6.33
CA ILE A 107 -13.17 11.55 5.74
C ILE A 107 -13.87 10.34 6.36
N GLY A 108 -14.61 9.58 5.56
CA GLY A 108 -15.23 8.33 5.99
C GLY A 108 -14.23 7.18 6.04
N LYS A 109 -14.63 6.07 6.68
CA LYS A 109 -13.79 4.87 6.84
C LYS A 109 -13.34 4.27 5.50
N GLY A 110 -14.20 4.35 4.47
CA GLY A 110 -13.89 3.89 3.12
C GLY A 110 -12.88 4.78 2.42
N GLU A 111 -13.04 6.10 2.51
CA GLU A 111 -12.06 7.05 1.98
C GLU A 111 -10.69 6.88 2.66
N LEU A 112 -10.68 6.70 3.99
CA LEU A 112 -9.45 6.48 4.75
C LEU A 112 -8.69 5.23 4.27
N LEU A 113 -9.41 4.13 4.01
CA LEU A 113 -8.82 2.89 3.49
C LEU A 113 -8.23 3.06 2.09
N VAL A 114 -8.91 3.81 1.21
CA VAL A 114 -8.42 4.11 -0.14
C VAL A 114 -7.17 4.99 -0.09
N ILE A 115 -7.17 6.03 0.76
CA ILE A 115 -5.99 6.91 0.96
C ILE A 115 -4.82 6.11 1.54
N PHE A 116 -5.08 5.25 2.53
CA PHE A 116 -4.01 4.46 3.15
C PHE A 116 -3.40 3.45 2.18
N SER A 117 -4.25 2.70 1.48
CA SER A 117 -3.79 1.71 0.49
C SER A 117 -3.06 2.35 -0.69
N SER A 118 -3.47 3.55 -1.12
CA SER A 118 -2.76 4.27 -2.20
C SER A 118 -1.39 4.75 -1.76
N VAL A 119 -1.23 5.27 -0.54
CA VAL A 119 0.07 5.69 0.02
C VAL A 119 1.00 4.49 0.16
N CYS A 120 0.51 3.36 0.68
CA CYS A 120 1.31 2.16 0.83
C CYS A 120 1.71 1.54 -0.53
N LEU A 121 0.79 1.52 -1.49
CA LEU A 121 1.09 1.10 -2.87
C LEU A 121 2.14 2.02 -3.51
N ALA A 122 1.99 3.34 -3.38
CA ALA A 122 2.94 4.31 -3.91
C ALA A 122 4.33 4.12 -3.30
N LYS A 123 4.41 3.84 -1.98
CA LYS A 123 5.66 3.50 -1.31
C LYS A 123 6.35 2.31 -1.96
N ASP A 124 5.63 1.20 -2.11
CA ASP A 124 6.22 -0.03 -2.65
C ASP A 124 6.59 0.12 -4.14
N LEU A 125 5.78 0.84 -4.93
CA LEU A 125 6.09 1.13 -6.33
C LEU A 125 7.30 2.07 -6.49
N LEU A 126 7.41 3.12 -5.68
CA LEU A 126 8.56 4.02 -5.70
C LEU A 126 9.85 3.27 -5.35
N PHE A 127 9.80 2.40 -4.33
CA PHE A 127 10.94 1.56 -3.98
C PHE A 127 11.40 0.68 -5.16
N LEU A 128 10.45 0.00 -5.82
CA LEU A 128 10.73 -0.85 -6.99
C LEU A 128 11.23 -0.03 -8.20
N ALA A 129 10.71 1.18 -8.39
CA ALA A 129 11.16 2.08 -9.45
C ALA A 129 12.62 2.52 -9.22
N TYR A 130 12.98 2.89 -7.99
CA TYR A 130 14.36 3.22 -7.64
C TYR A 130 15.29 2.03 -7.79
N GLU A 131 14.84 0.82 -7.44
CA GLU A 131 15.61 -0.40 -7.64
C GLU A 131 15.88 -0.70 -9.12
N ARG A 132 14.90 -0.45 -10.00
CA ARG A 132 15.04 -0.64 -11.45
C ARG A 132 15.91 0.41 -12.13
N TRP A 133 15.96 1.64 -11.62
CA TRP A 133 16.76 2.73 -12.19
C TRP A 133 18.14 2.91 -11.55
N SER A 134 18.37 2.31 -10.38
CA SER A 134 19.67 2.33 -9.67
C SER A 134 20.51 1.06 -9.89
N GLY A 135 19.95 0.08 -10.61
CA GLY A 135 20.65 -1.14 -11.07
C GLY A 135 21.13 -1.01 -12.50
#